data_AF-A0AAD6VPF5-F1
#
_entry.id   AF-A0AAD6VPF5-F1
#
_cell.length_a   1.000
_cell.length_b   1.000
_cell.length_c   1.000
_cell.angle_alpha   90.00
_cell.angle_beta   90.00
_cell.angle_gamma   90.00
#
_symmetry.space_group_name_H-M   'P 1'
#
loop_
_entity.id
_entity.type
_entity.pdbx_description
1 polymer ?
#
loop_
_entity_poly.entity_id
_entity_poly.type
_entity_poly.pdbx_seq_one_letter_code
_entity_poly.pdbx_strand_id
1 'polypeptide(L)'
;MPPAVTATSVDSDAPEAYEAAHVHEVYDHIASHFSATRYKPWPIIAAFLSSLRDGWVGLDSGTGNGKYLPLPADRPGSLWTIGLDRSRNLLEIARTAGGTKTAREVVLGDVLNCCWRPGIFDYAISIATIHHLATAERRKLAIKRLLSAVSANHGRVLIYVWAVQQDDQSKRSIPTHLGSEGTGQDVFVPWVLSADKTQVFHRYYHMFAEGELQELVVCAAEELGLLVGPAHGGASLAGIEIMQQGWEKSNHYVELRRWQT
;
A
#
# COMPACT_ATOMS: atom_id res chain seq x y z
N MET A 1 11.36 27.86 -6.79
CA MET A 1 10.44 26.77 -7.21
C MET A 1 10.49 25.62 -6.21
N PRO A 2 9.41 24.84 -6.01
CA PRO A 2 9.50 23.56 -5.30
C PRO A 2 10.45 22.62 -6.06
N PRO A 3 11.19 21.72 -5.37
CA PRO A 3 12.05 20.77 -6.06
C PRO A 3 11.19 19.86 -6.96
N ALA A 4 11.67 19.59 -8.17
CA ALA A 4 10.93 18.80 -9.15
C ALA A 4 11.04 17.29 -8.86
N VAL A 5 10.04 16.54 -9.29
CA VAL A 5 10.14 15.07 -9.39
C VAL A 5 11.10 14.76 -10.54
N THR A 6 12.03 13.84 -10.32
CA THR A 6 13.03 13.44 -11.32
C THR A 6 12.91 11.96 -11.59
N ALA A 7 12.99 11.55 -12.85
CA ALA A 7 13.06 10.12 -13.18
C ALA A 7 14.33 9.50 -12.61
N THR A 8 14.28 8.20 -12.32
CA THR A 8 15.42 7.39 -11.92
C THR A 8 15.30 6.01 -12.55
N SER A 9 16.39 5.26 -12.57
CA SER A 9 16.36 3.82 -12.77
C SER A 9 16.78 3.12 -11.49
N VAL A 10 16.23 1.94 -11.25
CA VAL A 10 16.66 1.05 -10.18
C VAL A 10 17.76 0.16 -10.72
N ASP A 11 18.88 0.10 -10.00
CA ASP A 11 19.88 -0.95 -10.22
C ASP A 11 19.33 -2.26 -9.66
N SER A 12 19.03 -3.22 -10.54
CA SER A 12 18.37 -4.48 -10.19
C SER A 12 19.25 -5.45 -9.43
N ASP A 13 20.55 -5.19 -9.30
CA ASP A 13 21.50 -6.12 -8.68
C ASP A 13 21.40 -6.15 -7.15
N ALA A 14 20.90 -5.08 -6.53
CA ALA A 14 20.73 -4.99 -5.07
C ALA A 14 19.49 -4.15 -4.67
N PRO A 15 18.27 -4.59 -5.01
CA PRO A 15 17.06 -3.80 -4.80
C PRO A 15 16.77 -3.55 -3.31
N GLU A 16 17.14 -4.46 -2.40
CA GLU A 16 17.02 -4.26 -0.96
C GLU A 16 17.87 -3.08 -0.46
N ALA A 17 19.11 -2.98 -0.94
CA ALA A 17 20.02 -1.89 -0.57
C ALA A 17 19.54 -0.56 -1.15
N TYR A 18 19.00 -0.60 -2.38
CA TYR A 18 18.39 0.56 -3.00
C TYR A 18 17.18 1.08 -2.19
N GLU A 19 16.29 0.19 -1.76
CA GLU A 19 15.15 0.54 -0.89
C GLU A 19 15.60 1.04 0.49
N ALA A 20 16.66 0.43 1.06
CA ALA A 20 17.22 0.89 2.33
C ALA A 20 17.65 2.36 2.27
N ALA A 21 18.46 2.73 1.27
CA ALA A 21 18.97 4.08 1.12
C ALA A 21 17.90 5.10 0.70
N HIS A 22 17.02 4.73 -0.23
CA HIS A 22 16.12 5.68 -0.90
C HIS A 22 14.69 5.69 -0.38
N VAL A 23 14.34 4.76 0.51
CA VAL A 23 13.03 4.67 1.15
C VAL A 23 13.19 4.61 2.66
N HIS A 24 13.80 3.54 3.19
CA HIS A 24 13.76 3.25 4.62
C HIS A 24 14.44 4.34 5.45
N GLU A 25 15.70 4.65 5.14
CA GLU A 25 16.45 5.71 5.82
C GLU A 25 15.74 7.05 5.69
N VAL A 26 15.21 7.37 4.51
CA VAL A 26 14.51 8.65 4.32
C VAL A 26 13.27 8.75 5.20
N TYR A 27 12.42 7.72 5.23
CA TYR A 27 11.21 7.74 6.07
C TYR A 27 11.52 7.82 7.56
N ASP A 28 12.57 7.14 8.02
CA ASP A 28 13.01 7.24 9.41
C ASP A 28 13.41 8.68 9.78
N HIS A 29 14.05 9.42 8.86
CA HIS A 29 14.38 10.85 9.07
C HIS A 29 13.16 11.77 9.02
N ILE A 30 12.18 11.50 8.15
CA ILE A 30 11.07 12.42 7.89
C ILE A 30 9.78 12.10 8.67
N ALA A 31 9.74 11.02 9.44
CA ALA A 31 8.53 10.46 10.04
C ALA A 31 7.66 11.48 10.79
N SER A 32 8.26 12.33 11.64
CA SER A 32 7.55 13.34 12.43
C SER A 32 6.85 14.38 11.54
N HIS A 33 7.58 14.95 10.58
CA HIS A 33 7.07 15.93 9.62
C HIS A 33 6.06 15.31 8.64
N PHE A 34 6.31 14.07 8.20
CA PHE A 34 5.40 13.30 7.36
C PHE A 34 4.05 13.11 8.03
N SER A 35 4.05 12.73 9.31
CA SER A 35 2.83 12.46 10.05
C SER A 35 1.99 13.71 10.30
N ALA A 36 2.63 14.83 10.66
CA ALA A 36 1.94 16.09 10.98
C ALA A 36 1.09 16.65 9.82
N THR A 37 1.40 16.27 8.57
CA THR A 37 0.78 16.82 7.36
C THR A 37 -0.29 15.92 6.73
N ARG A 38 -0.52 14.71 7.26
CA ARG A 38 -1.38 13.69 6.63
C ARG A 38 -2.31 12.99 7.63
N TYR A 39 -3.51 13.53 7.79
CA TYR A 39 -4.50 12.98 8.72
C TYR A 39 -5.82 12.56 8.05
N LYS A 40 -6.24 13.17 6.93
CA LYS A 40 -7.57 12.92 6.34
C LYS A 40 -7.61 11.61 5.53
N PRO A 41 -8.45 10.61 5.89
CA PRO A 41 -8.66 9.39 5.10
C PRO A 41 -9.04 9.66 3.65
N TRP A 42 -8.56 8.80 2.75
CA TRP A 42 -9.05 8.76 1.37
C TRP A 42 -10.48 8.18 1.36
N PRO A 43 -11.42 8.78 0.62
CA PRO A 43 -12.82 8.36 0.63
C PRO A 43 -13.01 6.88 0.30
N ILE A 44 -12.35 6.35 -0.74
CA ILE A 44 -12.50 4.94 -1.13
C ILE A 44 -12.01 3.97 -0.04
N ILE A 45 -10.91 4.29 0.65
CA ILE A 45 -10.38 3.47 1.76
C ILE A 45 -11.35 3.50 2.95
N ALA A 46 -11.87 4.68 3.29
CA ALA A 46 -12.84 4.81 4.38
C ALA A 46 -14.14 4.04 4.06
N ALA A 47 -14.64 4.13 2.82
CA ALA A 47 -15.82 3.40 2.38
C ALA A 47 -15.61 1.88 2.41
N PHE A 48 -14.44 1.40 1.95
CA PHE A 48 -14.07 -0.01 2.06
C PHE A 48 -14.13 -0.48 3.51
N LEU A 49 -13.46 0.22 4.44
CA LEU A 49 -13.44 -0.16 5.85
C LEU A 49 -14.84 -0.10 6.48
N SER A 50 -15.62 0.93 6.18
CA SER A 50 -17.02 1.04 6.67
C SER A 50 -17.92 -0.07 6.12
N SER A 51 -17.62 -0.67 4.97
CA SER A 51 -18.39 -1.80 4.41
C SER A 51 -18.11 -3.17 5.05
N LEU A 52 -17.04 -3.30 5.84
CA LEU A 52 -16.64 -4.58 6.44
C LEU A 52 -17.54 -4.98 7.61
N ARG A 53 -17.63 -6.27 7.93
CA ARG A 53 -18.49 -6.74 9.05
C ARG A 53 -17.84 -6.45 10.40
N ASP A 54 -18.66 -6.29 11.43
CA ASP A 54 -18.18 -6.16 12.80
C ASP A 54 -17.42 -7.42 13.25
N GLY A 55 -16.40 -7.23 14.07
CA GLY A 55 -15.55 -8.29 14.61
C GLY A 55 -14.47 -8.80 13.67
N TRP A 56 -14.41 -8.29 12.43
CA TRP A 56 -13.36 -8.68 11.48
C TRP A 56 -11.98 -8.21 11.94
N VAL A 57 -11.00 -9.09 11.77
CA VAL A 57 -9.59 -8.84 12.07
C VAL A 57 -8.85 -8.54 10.77
N GLY A 58 -8.10 -7.44 10.73
CA GLY A 58 -7.47 -6.97 9.51
C GLY A 58 -6.00 -6.64 9.65
N LEU A 59 -5.34 -6.55 8.49
CA LEU A 59 -3.96 -6.09 8.33
C LEU A 59 -3.92 -4.75 7.59
N ASP A 60 -3.20 -3.78 8.12
CA ASP A 60 -2.76 -2.59 7.37
C ASP A 60 -1.27 -2.75 7.05
N SER A 61 -0.96 -3.19 5.82
CA SER A 61 0.38 -3.54 5.36
C SER A 61 1.10 -2.31 4.79
N GLY A 62 2.05 -1.77 5.56
CA GLY A 62 2.59 -0.42 5.38
C GLY A 62 1.71 0.65 6.01
N THR A 63 1.35 0.47 7.29
CA THR A 63 0.39 1.33 8.00
C THR A 63 0.87 2.78 8.17
N GLY A 64 2.17 3.03 8.03
CA GLY A 64 2.79 4.33 8.25
C GLY A 64 2.45 4.87 9.63
N ASN A 65 1.89 6.09 9.69
CA ASN A 65 1.50 6.73 10.94
C ASN A 65 0.16 6.22 11.53
N GLY A 66 -0.37 5.10 11.03
CA GLY A 66 -1.59 4.49 11.55
C GLY A 66 -2.87 5.18 11.15
N LYS A 67 -2.85 5.98 10.06
CA LYS A 67 -3.97 6.79 9.57
C LYS A 67 -5.31 6.04 9.48
N TYR A 68 -5.27 4.76 9.16
CA TYR A 68 -6.48 3.93 8.97
C TYR A 68 -6.81 3.01 10.16
N LEU A 69 -5.88 2.82 11.11
CA LEU A 69 -6.11 2.03 12.32
C LEU A 69 -7.29 2.50 13.20
N PRO A 70 -7.68 3.81 13.24
CA PRO A 70 -8.86 4.22 14.00
C PRO A 70 -10.18 4.08 13.24
N LEU A 71 -10.16 3.67 11.97
CA LEU A 71 -11.36 3.51 11.17
C LEU A 71 -12.00 2.12 11.34
N PRO A 72 -13.29 1.97 11.01
CA PRO A 72 -14.26 2.99 10.59
C PRO A 72 -14.66 3.99 11.70
N ALA A 73 -14.78 5.27 11.34
CA ALA A 73 -15.01 6.36 12.31
C ALA A 73 -16.46 6.41 12.84
N ASP A 74 -17.42 5.92 12.07
CA ASP A 74 -18.84 5.85 12.40
C ASP A 74 -19.18 4.72 13.39
N ARG A 75 -18.31 3.69 13.47
CA ARG A 75 -18.42 2.58 14.44
C ARG A 75 -17.05 2.21 15.02
N PRO A 76 -16.46 3.06 15.87
CA PRO A 76 -15.12 2.84 16.41
C PRO A 76 -15.01 1.51 17.17
N GLY A 77 -13.95 0.75 16.90
CA GLY A 77 -13.69 -0.54 17.56
C GLY A 77 -14.47 -1.73 16.99
N SER A 78 -15.30 -1.51 15.97
CA SER A 78 -15.97 -2.60 15.24
C SER A 78 -15.02 -3.49 14.43
N LEU A 79 -13.85 -2.96 14.03
CA LEU A 79 -12.79 -3.71 13.37
C LEU A 79 -11.54 -3.74 14.23
N TRP A 80 -10.83 -4.86 14.21
CA TRP A 80 -9.52 -4.99 14.86
C TRP A 80 -8.41 -5.05 13.80
N THR A 81 -7.81 -3.89 13.50
CA THR A 81 -6.73 -3.79 12.52
C THR A 81 -5.36 -3.82 13.21
N ILE A 82 -4.48 -4.68 12.73
CA ILE A 82 -3.06 -4.73 13.09
C ILE A 82 -2.26 -3.99 12.01
N GLY A 83 -1.48 -2.98 12.42
CA GLY A 83 -0.62 -2.22 11.51
C GLY A 83 0.77 -2.84 11.38
N LEU A 84 1.24 -3.07 10.16
CA LEU A 84 2.62 -3.50 9.88
C LEU A 84 3.35 -2.34 9.20
N ASP A 85 4.53 -1.96 9.67
CA ASP A 85 5.37 -1.01 8.95
C ASP A 85 6.87 -1.27 9.20
N ARG A 86 7.70 -0.81 8.27
CA ARG A 86 9.15 -0.96 8.33
C ARG A 86 9.82 0.14 9.15
N SER A 87 9.18 1.31 9.27
CA SER A 87 9.68 2.45 10.02
C SER A 87 9.19 2.40 11.46
N ARG A 88 10.14 2.19 12.39
CA ARG A 88 9.86 2.22 13.83
C ARG A 88 9.28 3.58 14.27
N ASN A 89 9.79 4.67 13.71
CA ASN A 89 9.36 6.02 14.07
C ASN A 89 7.90 6.26 13.68
N LEU A 90 7.46 5.76 12.53
CA LEU A 90 6.05 5.82 12.13
C LEU A 90 5.17 4.93 13.01
N LEU A 91 5.64 3.73 13.38
CA LEU A 91 4.90 2.85 14.27
C LEU A 91 4.70 3.42 15.67
N GLU A 92 5.70 4.11 16.23
CA GLU A 92 5.57 4.79 17.52
C GLU A 92 4.44 5.83 17.50
N ILE A 93 4.26 6.52 16.37
CA ILE A 93 3.12 7.43 16.15
C ILE A 93 1.82 6.62 15.99
N ALA A 94 1.83 5.60 15.15
CA ALA A 94 0.67 4.77 14.83
C ALA A 94 0.01 4.14 16.07
N ARG A 95 0.80 3.79 17.09
CA ARG A 95 0.31 3.28 18.38
C ARG A 95 -0.72 4.20 19.05
N THR A 96 -0.68 5.49 18.78
CA THR A 96 -1.59 6.49 19.37
C THR A 96 -2.57 7.10 18.35
N ALA A 97 -2.65 6.50 17.15
CA ALA A 97 -3.51 7.00 16.09
C ALA A 97 -4.99 7.04 16.49
N GLY A 98 -5.66 8.13 16.08
CA GLY A 98 -7.06 8.41 16.42
C GLY A 98 -7.26 9.11 17.78
N GLY A 99 -6.18 9.46 18.50
CA GLY A 99 -6.27 10.22 19.76
C GLY A 99 -6.94 9.45 20.90
N THR A 100 -7.00 8.13 20.81
CA THR A 100 -7.64 7.26 21.80
C THR A 100 -6.66 6.90 22.93
N LYS A 101 -7.19 6.64 24.14
CA LYS A 101 -6.39 6.12 25.26
C LYS A 101 -5.95 4.66 25.06
N THR A 102 -6.61 3.94 24.15
CA THR A 102 -6.25 2.58 23.77
C THR A 102 -5.15 2.62 22.73
N ALA A 103 -4.05 1.91 23.00
CA ALA A 103 -2.97 1.73 22.04
C ALA A 103 -3.44 0.90 20.85
N ARG A 104 -2.95 1.23 19.65
CA ARG A 104 -3.14 0.42 18.45
C ARG A 104 -2.13 -0.73 18.42
N GLU A 105 -2.58 -1.87 17.89
CA GLU A 105 -1.72 -3.01 17.63
C GLU A 105 -0.86 -2.72 16.40
N VAL A 106 0.45 -2.72 16.59
CA VAL A 106 1.41 -2.49 15.51
C VAL A 106 2.59 -3.44 15.60
N VAL A 107 3.14 -3.80 14.45
CA VAL A 107 4.24 -4.74 14.28
C VAL A 107 5.31 -4.12 13.40
N LEU A 108 6.55 -4.12 13.89
CA LEU A 108 7.72 -3.79 13.07
C LEU A 108 8.02 -4.95 12.13
N GLY A 109 7.98 -4.70 10.83
CA GLY A 109 8.30 -5.71 9.84
C GLY A 109 8.30 -5.19 8.42
N ASP A 110 8.62 -6.08 7.48
CA ASP A 110 8.66 -5.80 6.06
C ASP A 110 7.46 -6.45 5.38
N VAL A 111 6.85 -5.75 4.42
CA VAL A 111 5.69 -6.25 3.66
C VAL A 111 6.01 -7.47 2.78
N LEU A 112 7.30 -7.73 2.55
CA LEU A 112 7.79 -8.91 1.82
C LEU A 112 7.93 -10.15 2.71
N ASN A 113 7.98 -9.96 4.04
CA ASN A 113 8.19 -11.06 4.98
C ASN A 113 6.91 -11.90 5.16
N CYS A 114 7.11 -13.20 5.37
CA CYS A 114 6.02 -14.12 5.72
C CYS A 114 5.89 -14.23 7.25
N CYS A 115 5.46 -13.14 7.90
CA CYS A 115 5.33 -13.09 9.36
C CYS A 115 3.93 -13.47 9.89
N TRP A 116 3.00 -13.78 8.99
CA TRP A 116 1.61 -14.12 9.31
C TRP A 116 1.30 -15.56 8.99
N ARG A 117 0.43 -16.19 9.79
CA ARG A 117 -0.15 -17.48 9.41
C ARG A 117 -1.05 -17.26 8.17
N PRO A 118 -1.03 -18.17 7.20
CA PRO A 118 -1.94 -18.07 6.05
C PRO A 118 -3.40 -18.02 6.51
N GLY A 119 -4.20 -17.15 5.90
CA GLY A 119 -5.63 -17.06 6.17
C GLY A 119 -6.04 -16.41 7.49
N ILE A 120 -5.12 -15.80 8.24
CA ILE A 120 -5.38 -15.30 9.59
C ILE A 120 -6.26 -14.04 9.63
N PHE A 121 -6.26 -13.24 8.56
CA PHE A 121 -7.02 -11.99 8.51
C PHE A 121 -8.31 -12.13 7.69
N ASP A 122 -9.37 -11.45 8.10
CA ASP A 122 -10.59 -11.31 7.30
C ASP A 122 -10.42 -10.28 6.18
N TYR A 123 -9.53 -9.32 6.36
CA TYR A 123 -9.20 -8.34 5.33
C TYR A 123 -7.76 -7.82 5.44
N ALA A 124 -7.26 -7.23 4.36
CA ALA A 124 -6.01 -6.50 4.37
C ALA A 124 -6.10 -5.23 3.50
N ILE A 125 -5.36 -4.20 3.88
CA ILE A 125 -5.17 -3.00 3.07
C ILE A 125 -3.66 -2.77 2.85
N SER A 126 -3.30 -2.20 1.71
CA SER A 126 -1.94 -1.76 1.39
C SER A 126 -2.03 -0.43 0.66
N ILE A 127 -1.89 0.67 1.42
CA ILE A 127 -2.23 2.01 0.95
C ILE A 127 -0.97 2.88 0.83
N ALA A 128 -0.58 3.20 -0.40
CA ALA A 128 0.65 3.93 -0.71
C ALA A 128 1.89 3.27 -0.08
N THR A 129 2.00 1.94 -0.29
CA THR A 129 3.08 1.11 0.25
C THR A 129 3.92 0.49 -0.86
N ILE A 130 3.33 -0.38 -1.69
CA ILE A 130 4.10 -1.23 -2.62
C ILE A 130 4.82 -0.45 -3.73
N HIS A 131 4.43 0.79 -4.01
CA HIS A 131 5.19 1.67 -4.91
C HIS A 131 6.60 2.03 -4.40
N HIS A 132 6.93 1.70 -3.15
CA HIS A 132 8.27 1.88 -2.60
C HIS A 132 9.20 0.72 -2.89
N LEU A 133 8.68 -0.39 -3.43
CA LEU A 133 9.47 -1.56 -3.75
C LEU A 133 10.07 -1.42 -5.16
N ALA A 134 11.37 -1.61 -5.24
CA ALA A 134 12.19 -1.16 -6.35
C ALA A 134 12.00 -1.99 -7.63
N THR A 135 11.55 -3.24 -7.51
CA THR A 135 11.34 -4.12 -8.68
C THR A 135 9.92 -4.67 -8.75
N ALA A 136 9.46 -4.98 -9.96
CA ALA A 136 8.17 -5.60 -10.19
C ALA A 136 8.02 -6.91 -9.42
N GLU A 137 9.08 -7.72 -9.36
CA GLU A 137 9.11 -8.98 -8.59
C GLU A 137 8.86 -8.78 -7.10
N ARG A 138 9.45 -7.73 -6.50
CA ARG A 138 9.22 -7.40 -5.09
C ARG A 138 7.81 -6.88 -4.87
N ARG A 139 7.29 -6.04 -5.77
CA ARG A 139 5.89 -5.58 -5.73
C ARG A 139 4.90 -6.74 -5.80
N LYS A 140 5.12 -7.68 -6.73
CA LYS A 140 4.35 -8.93 -6.86
C LYS A 140 4.44 -9.78 -5.60
N LEU A 141 5.64 -9.93 -5.03
CA LEU A 141 5.84 -10.67 -3.77
C LEU A 141 5.03 -10.07 -2.62
N ALA A 142 4.99 -8.75 -2.46
CA ALA A 142 4.16 -8.09 -1.44
C ALA A 142 2.67 -8.40 -1.63
N ILE A 143 2.17 -8.42 -2.87
CA ILE A 143 0.79 -8.81 -3.19
C ILE A 143 0.55 -10.28 -2.82
N LYS A 144 1.50 -11.18 -3.14
CA LYS A 144 1.40 -12.60 -2.74
C LYS A 144 1.33 -12.77 -1.23
N ARG A 145 2.07 -11.95 -0.45
CA ARG A 145 1.99 -11.94 1.02
C ARG A 145 0.62 -11.49 1.51
N LEU A 146 0.06 -10.42 0.94
CA LEU A 146 -1.30 -9.94 1.26
C LEU A 146 -2.36 -11.02 1.00
N LEU A 147 -2.36 -11.60 -0.21
CA LEU A 147 -3.32 -12.64 -0.60
C LEU A 147 -3.20 -13.88 0.30
N SER A 148 -1.98 -14.28 0.65
CA SER A 148 -1.75 -15.42 1.54
C SER A 148 -2.22 -15.17 2.97
N ALA A 149 -2.11 -13.93 3.46
CA ALA A 149 -2.43 -13.57 4.83
C ALA A 149 -3.94 -13.50 5.11
N VAL A 150 -4.76 -13.20 4.10
CA VAL A 150 -6.23 -13.13 4.25
C VAL A 150 -6.91 -14.49 4.04
N SER A 151 -8.07 -14.68 4.69
CA SER A 151 -8.91 -15.87 4.63
C SER A 151 -9.13 -16.32 3.18
N ALA A 152 -8.92 -17.60 2.91
CA ALA A 152 -9.17 -18.17 1.59
C ALA A 152 -10.66 -18.18 1.22
N ASN A 153 -11.56 -18.17 2.21
CA ASN A 153 -13.00 -18.31 1.98
C ASN A 153 -13.70 -16.98 1.69
N HIS A 154 -13.19 -15.89 2.26
CA HIS A 154 -13.90 -14.59 2.26
C HIS A 154 -12.99 -13.37 2.34
N GLY A 155 -11.67 -13.56 2.36
CA GLY A 155 -10.70 -12.51 2.61
C GLY A 155 -10.83 -11.36 1.62
N ARG A 156 -10.94 -10.11 2.09
CA ARG A 156 -10.99 -8.92 1.22
C ARG A 156 -9.67 -8.17 1.25
N VAL A 157 -9.16 -7.73 0.10
CA VAL A 157 -7.90 -6.96 0.01
C VAL A 157 -8.15 -5.67 -0.77
N LEU A 158 -7.68 -4.53 -0.26
CA LEU A 158 -7.64 -3.27 -1.00
C LEU A 158 -6.19 -2.78 -1.16
N ILE A 159 -5.76 -2.60 -2.40
CA ILE A 159 -4.43 -2.08 -2.74
C ILE A 159 -4.62 -0.72 -3.41
N TYR A 160 -3.82 0.27 -3.00
CA TYR A 160 -3.91 1.65 -3.49
C TYR A 160 -2.51 2.23 -3.72
N VAL A 161 -2.20 2.65 -4.95
CA VAL A 161 -0.84 3.03 -5.38
C VAL A 161 -0.85 4.34 -6.17
N TRP A 162 0.28 5.04 -6.19
CA TRP A 162 0.37 6.31 -6.93
C TRP A 162 0.40 6.05 -8.44
N ALA A 163 -0.39 6.82 -9.19
CA ALA A 163 -0.51 6.69 -10.64
C ALA A 163 0.44 7.64 -11.38
N VAL A 164 0.88 7.30 -12.59
CA VAL A 164 1.56 8.25 -13.49
C VAL A 164 0.64 9.44 -13.80
N GLN A 165 -0.64 9.17 -14.06
CA GLN A 165 -1.66 10.19 -14.29
C GLN A 165 -1.91 10.99 -13.01
N GLN A 166 -1.74 12.30 -13.08
CA GLN A 166 -1.99 13.24 -11.99
C GLN A 166 -3.19 14.15 -12.32
N ASP A 167 -3.98 14.50 -11.30
CA ASP A 167 -5.03 15.51 -11.42
C ASP A 167 -4.51 16.95 -11.27
N ASP A 168 -5.38 17.92 -11.58
CA ASP A 168 -5.12 19.36 -11.44
C ASP A 168 -4.83 19.80 -9.99
N GLN A 169 -5.18 18.96 -8.99
CA GLN A 169 -4.89 19.23 -7.58
C GLN A 169 -3.51 18.72 -7.16
N SER A 170 -2.85 17.93 -8.02
CA SER A 170 -1.54 17.40 -7.75
C SER A 170 -0.49 18.51 -7.81
N LYS A 171 0.33 18.55 -6.78
CA LYS A 171 1.49 19.46 -6.70
C LYS A 171 2.72 18.90 -7.43
N ARG A 172 2.57 17.77 -8.14
CA ARG A 172 3.66 17.02 -8.76
C ARG A 172 3.45 16.95 -10.25
N SER A 173 4.54 17.10 -11.00
CA SER A 173 4.60 16.78 -12.43
C SER A 173 5.51 15.56 -12.58
N ILE A 174 4.97 14.47 -13.10
CA ILE A 174 5.72 13.21 -13.30
C ILE A 174 6.39 13.29 -14.68
N PRO A 175 7.72 13.13 -14.79
CA PRO A 175 8.42 13.25 -16.08
C PRO A 175 8.04 12.14 -17.05
N THR A 176 7.16 12.41 -18.02
CA THR A 176 6.61 11.38 -18.93
C THR A 176 7.55 10.92 -20.04
N HIS A 177 8.74 11.49 -20.18
CA HIS A 177 9.61 11.31 -21.37
C HIS A 177 10.53 10.08 -21.35
N LEU A 178 10.48 9.23 -20.33
CA LEU A 178 11.49 8.18 -20.10
C LEU A 178 10.94 6.74 -20.03
N GLY A 179 9.63 6.55 -20.21
CA GLY A 179 9.00 5.22 -20.18
C GLY A 179 8.35 4.85 -21.52
N SER A 180 8.21 3.55 -21.79
CA SER A 180 7.30 3.05 -22.83
C SER A 180 5.85 3.36 -22.45
N GLU A 181 5.02 3.72 -23.44
CA GLU A 181 3.57 3.82 -23.22
C GLU A 181 3.05 2.53 -22.59
N GLY A 182 2.25 2.65 -21.53
CA GLY A 182 1.71 1.51 -20.78
C GLY A 182 2.58 0.95 -19.66
N THR A 183 3.81 1.48 -19.44
CA THR A 183 4.67 1.06 -18.31
C THR A 183 4.77 2.14 -17.24
N GLY A 184 4.80 1.71 -15.97
CA GLY A 184 5.03 2.60 -14.84
C GLY A 184 6.41 3.27 -14.88
N GLN A 185 6.60 4.29 -14.05
CA GLN A 185 7.79 5.13 -14.06
C GLN A 185 8.43 5.22 -12.68
N ASP A 186 9.72 4.93 -12.63
CA ASP A 186 10.54 5.10 -11.44
C ASP A 186 10.98 6.55 -11.29
N VAL A 187 10.70 7.14 -10.13
CA VAL A 187 10.98 8.55 -9.85
C VAL A 187 11.51 8.77 -8.44
N PHE A 188 12.26 9.85 -8.28
CA PHE A 188 12.52 10.48 -6.99
C PHE A 188 11.53 11.60 -6.73
N VAL A 189 10.83 11.49 -5.60
CA VAL A 189 9.92 12.52 -5.12
C VAL A 189 10.59 13.28 -3.97
N PRO A 190 10.85 14.58 -4.14
CA PRO A 190 11.52 15.37 -3.12
C PRO A 190 10.62 15.59 -1.90
N TRP A 191 11.23 15.59 -0.72
CA TRP A 191 10.61 15.93 0.55
C TRP A 191 11.44 17.00 1.25
N VAL A 192 10.83 18.15 1.47
CA VAL A 192 11.48 19.31 2.08
C VAL A 192 11.09 19.39 3.55
N LEU A 193 12.07 19.31 4.45
CA LEU A 193 11.84 19.41 5.91
C LEU A 193 11.83 20.85 6.43
N SER A 194 12.61 21.74 5.82
CA SER A 194 12.74 23.12 6.25
C SER A 194 12.20 24.10 5.21
N ALA A 195 11.55 25.17 5.66
CA ALA A 195 11.01 26.22 4.80
C ALA A 195 12.11 26.90 3.95
N ASP A 196 13.35 26.91 4.44
CA ASP A 196 14.53 27.43 3.72
C ASP A 196 15.12 26.44 2.69
N LYS A 197 14.58 25.23 2.59
CA LYS A 197 14.99 24.14 1.67
C LYS A 197 16.42 23.63 1.88
N THR A 198 17.03 23.84 3.03
CA THR A 198 18.37 23.34 3.33
C THR A 198 18.42 21.81 3.49
N GLN A 199 17.27 21.19 3.80
CA GLN A 199 17.14 19.74 3.94
C GLN A 199 16.08 19.19 2.99
N VAL A 200 16.54 18.64 1.86
CA VAL A 200 15.71 17.96 0.86
C VAL A 200 16.13 16.51 0.78
N PHE A 201 15.17 15.61 0.96
CA PHE A 201 15.36 14.18 0.79
C PHE A 201 14.69 13.72 -0.50
N HIS A 202 15.30 12.78 -1.21
CA HIS A 202 14.75 12.20 -2.43
C HIS A 202 14.27 10.79 -2.13
N ARG A 203 12.95 10.58 -2.25
CA ARG A 203 12.31 9.30 -1.96
C ARG A 203 12.01 8.57 -3.24
N TYR A 204 12.40 7.31 -3.33
CA TYR A 204 12.05 6.47 -4.46
C TYR A 204 10.55 6.13 -4.47
N TYR A 205 9.96 6.19 -5.66
CA TYR A 205 8.60 5.72 -5.96
C TYR A 205 8.57 5.10 -7.36
N HIS A 206 7.86 3.99 -7.47
CA HIS A 206 7.34 3.47 -8.72
C HIS A 206 5.91 4.02 -8.95
N MET A 207 5.76 4.90 -9.94
CA MET A 207 4.47 5.45 -10.34
C MET A 207 3.80 4.48 -11.30
N PHE A 208 2.67 3.90 -10.91
CA PHE A 208 1.99 2.86 -11.69
C PHE A 208 1.30 3.45 -12.92
N ALA A 209 1.46 2.79 -14.07
CA ALA A 209 0.62 3.05 -15.24
C ALA A 209 -0.81 2.52 -15.04
N GLU A 210 -1.71 2.94 -15.92
CA GLU A 210 -3.06 2.36 -15.96
C GLU A 210 -2.99 0.88 -16.36
N GLY A 211 -3.76 0.02 -15.69
CA GLY A 211 -3.74 -1.43 -15.90
C GLY A 211 -2.63 -2.18 -15.15
N GLU A 212 -1.47 -1.55 -14.91
CA GLU A 212 -0.30 -2.21 -14.33
C GLU A 212 -0.57 -2.86 -12.96
N LEU A 213 -1.30 -2.18 -12.06
CA LEU A 213 -1.64 -2.76 -10.76
C LEU A 213 -2.52 -4.00 -10.91
N GLN A 214 -3.47 -3.98 -11.83
CA GLN A 214 -4.38 -5.10 -12.08
C GLN A 214 -3.59 -6.31 -12.61
N GLU A 215 -2.74 -6.09 -13.61
CA GLU A 215 -1.88 -7.14 -14.18
C GLU A 215 -0.98 -7.76 -13.11
N LEU A 216 -0.37 -6.93 -12.26
CA LEU A 216 0.49 -7.41 -11.19
C LEU A 216 -0.26 -8.28 -10.17
N VAL A 217 -1.51 -7.93 -9.85
CA VAL A 217 -2.39 -8.74 -8.99
C VAL A 217 -2.74 -10.08 -9.65
N VAL A 218 -3.07 -10.06 -10.94
CA VAL A 218 -3.39 -11.28 -11.70
C VAL A 218 -2.20 -12.22 -11.71
N CYS A 219 -1.01 -11.74 -12.07
CA CYS A 219 0.21 -12.55 -12.04
C CYS A 219 0.54 -13.08 -10.63
N ALA A 220 0.36 -12.26 -9.59
CA ALA A 220 0.57 -12.70 -8.21
C ALA A 220 -0.39 -13.84 -7.82
N ALA A 221 -1.65 -13.77 -8.25
CA ALA A 221 -2.65 -14.80 -7.98
C ALA A 221 -2.36 -16.09 -8.74
N GLU A 222 -2.02 -16.00 -10.03
CA GLU A 222 -1.66 -17.14 -10.87
C GLU A 222 -0.43 -17.89 -10.32
N GLU A 223 0.60 -17.16 -9.87
CA GLU A 223 1.77 -17.77 -9.23
C GLU A 223 1.49 -18.42 -7.87
N LEU A 224 0.37 -18.08 -7.23
CA LEU A 224 -0.12 -18.75 -6.03
C LEU A 224 -1.06 -19.93 -6.37
N GLY A 225 -1.30 -20.20 -7.65
CA GLY A 225 -2.25 -21.22 -8.10
C GLY A 225 -3.72 -20.84 -7.88
N LEU A 226 -4.02 -19.54 -7.77
CA LEU A 226 -5.37 -19.03 -7.59
C LEU A 226 -5.99 -18.70 -8.95
N LEU A 227 -7.24 -19.14 -9.15
CA LEU A 227 -8.03 -18.74 -10.32
C LEU A 227 -8.42 -17.27 -10.23
N VAL A 228 -8.47 -16.57 -11.36
CA VAL A 228 -8.96 -15.19 -11.45
C VAL A 228 -10.36 -15.18 -12.03
N GLY A 229 -11.32 -14.63 -11.27
CA GLY A 229 -12.72 -14.56 -11.65
C GLY A 229 -13.66 -14.88 -10.48
N PRO A 230 -14.98 -14.86 -10.70
CA PRO A 230 -15.94 -15.23 -9.66
C PRO A 230 -15.80 -16.70 -9.29
N ALA A 231 -16.29 -17.08 -8.10
CA ALA A 231 -16.38 -18.49 -7.71
C ALA A 231 -17.31 -19.25 -8.67
N HIS A 232 -16.84 -20.38 -9.18
CA HIS A 232 -17.65 -21.28 -10.02
C HIS A 232 -18.02 -22.52 -9.22
N GLY A 233 -19.24 -23.02 -9.38
CA GLY A 233 -19.66 -24.25 -8.70
C GLY A 233 -18.93 -25.48 -9.25
N GLY A 234 -18.32 -26.27 -8.38
CA GLY A 234 -17.70 -27.56 -8.70
C GLY A 234 -16.19 -27.61 -8.42
N ALA A 235 -15.73 -28.75 -7.88
CA ALA A 235 -14.37 -29.05 -7.42
C ALA A 235 -13.85 -28.16 -6.26
N SER A 236 -12.83 -28.64 -5.54
CA SER A 236 -12.16 -27.85 -4.50
C SER A 236 -11.16 -26.90 -5.15
N LEU A 237 -11.64 -25.71 -5.49
CA LEU A 237 -10.90 -24.66 -6.17
C LEU A 237 -10.71 -23.47 -5.24
N ALA A 238 -9.68 -22.67 -5.50
CA ALA A 238 -9.46 -21.40 -4.82
C ALA A 238 -9.15 -20.31 -5.85
N GLY A 239 -9.58 -19.09 -5.57
CA GLY A 239 -9.39 -17.98 -6.48
C GLY A 239 -9.49 -16.61 -5.83
N ILE A 240 -9.32 -15.61 -6.68
CA ILE A 240 -9.60 -14.20 -6.39
C ILE A 240 -10.63 -13.66 -7.38
N GLU A 241 -11.48 -12.78 -6.90
CA GLU A 241 -12.39 -11.98 -7.72
C GLU A 241 -12.04 -10.50 -7.55
N ILE A 242 -11.86 -9.79 -8.66
CA ILE A 242 -11.70 -8.33 -8.65
C ILE A 242 -13.10 -7.73 -8.49
N MET A 243 -13.42 -7.23 -7.30
CA MET A 243 -14.73 -6.64 -7.00
C MET A 243 -14.85 -5.22 -7.54
N GLN A 244 -13.75 -4.47 -7.47
CA GLN A 244 -13.68 -3.09 -7.95
C GLN A 244 -12.25 -2.76 -8.34
N GLN A 245 -12.09 -1.91 -9.35
CA GLN A 245 -10.83 -1.25 -9.66
C GLN A 245 -11.11 0.13 -10.22
N GLY A 246 -10.12 1.01 -10.17
CA GLY A 246 -10.22 2.30 -10.81
C GLY A 246 -9.13 3.27 -10.35
N TRP A 247 -9.42 4.54 -10.51
CA TRP A 247 -8.52 5.63 -10.20
C TRP A 247 -9.23 6.67 -9.32
N GLU A 248 -8.54 7.15 -8.28
CA GLU A 248 -9.01 8.24 -7.41
C GLU A 248 -7.84 9.17 -7.08
N LYS A 249 -7.97 10.45 -7.47
CA LYS A 249 -7.08 11.54 -7.03
C LYS A 249 -5.59 11.27 -7.24
N SER A 250 -5.23 10.88 -8.46
CA SER A 250 -3.86 10.54 -8.87
C SER A 250 -3.34 9.19 -8.34
N ASN A 251 -4.23 8.24 -8.05
CA ASN A 251 -3.88 6.92 -7.55
C ASN A 251 -4.76 5.84 -8.18
N HIS A 252 -4.15 4.70 -8.50
CA HIS A 252 -4.86 3.49 -8.91
C HIS A 252 -5.21 2.64 -7.70
N TYR A 253 -6.33 1.92 -7.77
CA TYR A 253 -6.72 0.98 -6.73
C TYR A 253 -7.38 -0.27 -7.29
N VAL A 254 -7.25 -1.37 -6.54
CA VAL A 254 -7.89 -2.66 -6.82
C VAL A 254 -8.40 -3.24 -5.51
N GLU A 255 -9.66 -3.68 -5.50
CA GLU A 255 -10.32 -4.39 -4.42
C GLU A 255 -10.59 -5.85 -4.83
N LEU A 256 -10.16 -6.79 -3.99
CA LEU A 256 -10.17 -8.23 -4.26
C LEU A 256 -10.93 -8.99 -3.19
N ARG A 257 -11.61 -10.06 -3.58
CA ARG A 257 -12.15 -11.09 -2.68
C ARG A 257 -11.48 -12.42 -2.96
N ARG A 258 -11.00 -13.10 -1.92
CA ARG A 258 -10.65 -14.52 -1.99
C ARG A 258 -11.89 -15.38 -1.82
N TRP A 259 -11.91 -16.49 -2.54
CA TRP A 259 -12.93 -17.51 -2.42
C TRP A 259 -12.31 -18.91 -2.53
N GLN A 260 -13.00 -19.88 -1.95
CA GLN A 260 -12.70 -21.31 -2.04
C GLN A 260 -14.01 -22.09 -2.11
N THR A 261 -14.05 -23.18 -2.90
CA THR A 261 -15.23 -24.05 -3.10
C THR A 261 -15.02 -25.47 -2.58
#